data_AF-A0A2I1D977-F1
#
_entry.id   AF-A0A2I1D977-F1
#
_cell.length_a   1.000
_cell.length_b   1.000
_cell.length_c   1.000
_cell.angle_alpha   90.00
_cell.angle_beta   90.00
_cell.angle_gamma   90.00
#
_symmetry.space_group_name_H-M   'P 1'
#
loop_
_entity.id
_entity.type
_entity.pdbx_description
1 polymer ?
#
loop_
_entity_poly.entity_id
_entity_poly.type
_entity_poly.pdbx_seq_one_letter_code
_entity_poly.pdbx_strand_id
1 'polypeptide(L)'
;MTQNVLFKREGTFDENARKVKKQWESYEASPEVEANDRKNWAVPYLLLRERGFAYLQRRRRLIEERDALYSTAKLSTRQRPFSVIGIVRSALQRHPTKRVGADDMKLPSYETACKDTAARMDQKIQQLLESYWETRQILWDMDSEIVRSQIMAKVKTVWNWYDPGGRLYAWVLDCLECASTGGCCGRDCGCCEKPLITYREPMKQLDAESRKIVGVYGHCTAECPCCIRVRGRYHPHPRLPPLDV
;
A
#
# COMPACT_ATOMS: atom_id res chain seq x y z
N MET A 1 -17.32 -16.11 40.50
CA MET A 1 -17.46 -17.26 39.58
C MET A 1 -17.73 -16.69 38.18
N THR A 2 -16.67 -16.59 37.35
CA THR A 2 -16.55 -17.17 35.98
C THR A 2 -17.65 -16.71 35.01
N GLN A 3 -17.36 -15.94 33.95
CA GLN A 3 -16.48 -16.33 32.84
C GLN A 3 -15.85 -15.10 32.15
N ASN A 4 -14.52 -15.06 32.17
CA ASN A 4 -13.66 -14.18 31.37
C ASN A 4 -12.82 -15.10 30.46
N VAL A 5 -13.45 -15.72 29.43
CA VAL A 5 -12.84 -16.86 28.68
C VAL A 5 -12.74 -16.64 27.16
N LEU A 6 -13.00 -15.45 26.64
CA LEU A 6 -12.72 -15.19 25.22
C LEU A 6 -11.63 -14.12 25.09
N PHE A 7 -10.45 -14.59 24.69
CA PHE A 7 -9.27 -13.82 24.26
C PHE A 7 -8.26 -13.37 25.32
N LYS A 8 -7.86 -14.28 26.23
CA LYS A 8 -6.44 -14.32 26.60
C LYS A 8 -5.65 -14.91 25.44
N ARG A 9 -4.87 -14.07 24.74
CA ARG A 9 -3.92 -14.51 23.72
C ARG A 9 -2.73 -15.18 24.41
N GLU A 10 -2.89 -16.44 24.81
CA GLU A 10 -1.84 -17.28 25.38
C GLU A 10 -1.18 -18.13 24.27
N GLY A 11 0.15 -18.14 24.23
CA GLY A 11 0.97 -19.01 23.37
C GLY A 11 1.95 -18.26 22.46
N THR A 12 3.02 -18.96 22.07
CA THR A 12 3.99 -18.44 21.09
C THR A 12 3.36 -18.34 19.69
N PHE A 13 3.98 -17.56 18.80
CA PHE A 13 3.52 -17.45 17.40
C PHE A 13 3.35 -18.84 16.74
N ASP A 14 4.32 -19.74 16.94
CA ASP A 14 4.32 -21.08 16.38
C ASP A 14 3.25 -22.00 16.95
N GLU A 15 2.88 -21.83 18.21
CA GLU A 15 1.77 -22.57 18.83
C GLU A 15 0.43 -22.15 18.24
N ASN A 16 0.22 -20.85 18.10
CA ASN A 16 -1.01 -20.31 17.55
C ASN A 16 -1.14 -20.66 16.05
N ALA A 17 -0.05 -20.57 15.28
CA ALA A 17 -0.02 -21.03 13.89
C ALA A 17 -0.39 -22.52 13.75
N ARG A 18 0.12 -23.40 14.64
CA ARG A 18 -0.23 -24.83 14.67
C ARG A 18 -1.69 -25.08 15.03
N LYS A 19 -2.24 -24.36 16.01
CA LYS A 19 -3.67 -24.46 16.39
C LYS A 19 -4.58 -24.07 15.21
N VAL A 20 -4.27 -22.92 14.62
CA VAL A 20 -4.91 -22.38 13.41
C VAL A 20 -4.85 -23.40 12.28
N LYS A 21 -3.69 -24.05 12.07
CA LYS A 21 -3.53 -25.12 11.07
C LYS A 21 -4.43 -26.33 11.30
N LYS A 22 -4.43 -26.85 12.52
CA LYS A 22 -5.24 -28.01 12.89
C LYS A 22 -6.74 -27.76 12.67
N GLN A 23 -7.20 -26.51 12.83
CA GLN A 23 -8.61 -26.14 12.68
C GLN A 23 -9.12 -26.25 11.23
N TRP A 24 -8.28 -26.00 10.21
CA TRP A 24 -8.71 -26.23 8.82
C TRP A 24 -8.42 -27.64 8.31
N GLU A 25 -7.45 -28.34 8.88
CA GLU A 25 -7.16 -29.74 8.53
C GLU A 25 -8.35 -30.68 8.85
N SER A 26 -9.25 -30.29 9.76
CA SER A 26 -10.46 -31.05 10.08
C SER A 26 -11.63 -30.83 9.10
N TYR A 27 -11.50 -29.94 8.10
CA TYR A 27 -12.53 -29.74 7.09
C TYR A 27 -12.31 -30.71 5.93
N GLU A 28 -13.35 -31.49 5.62
CA GLU A 28 -13.42 -32.35 4.44
C GLU A 28 -14.54 -31.88 3.52
N ALA A 29 -14.20 -31.59 2.27
CA ALA A 29 -15.15 -31.29 1.20
C ALA A 29 -14.83 -32.20 -0.01
N SER A 30 -15.80 -32.40 -0.90
CA SER A 30 -15.52 -33.17 -2.13
C SER A 30 -14.50 -32.44 -3.01
N PRO A 31 -13.72 -33.15 -3.83
CA PRO A 31 -12.79 -32.52 -4.77
C PRO A 31 -13.46 -31.52 -5.72
N GLU A 32 -14.73 -31.73 -6.10
CA GLU A 32 -15.45 -30.78 -6.97
C GLU A 32 -15.76 -29.47 -6.23
N VAL A 33 -16.18 -29.55 -4.97
CA VAL A 33 -16.41 -28.38 -4.12
C VAL A 33 -15.10 -27.61 -3.91
N GLU A 34 -14.00 -28.32 -3.63
CA GLU A 34 -12.67 -27.69 -3.51
C GLU A 34 -12.24 -26.97 -4.79
N ALA A 35 -12.41 -27.61 -5.95
CA ALA A 35 -12.06 -27.00 -7.24
C ALA A 35 -12.93 -25.77 -7.54
N ASN A 36 -14.23 -25.88 -7.28
CA ASN A 36 -15.18 -24.78 -7.45
C ASN A 36 -14.84 -23.59 -6.56
N ASP A 37 -14.62 -23.83 -5.26
CA ASP A 37 -14.33 -22.77 -4.29
C ASP A 37 -12.94 -22.17 -4.52
N ARG A 38 -11.96 -22.98 -4.93
CA ARG A 38 -10.66 -22.45 -5.35
C ARG A 38 -10.83 -21.43 -6.48
N LYS A 39 -11.58 -21.80 -7.53
CA LYS A 39 -11.75 -20.98 -8.72
C LYS A 39 -12.61 -19.74 -8.47
N ASN A 40 -13.72 -19.90 -7.75
CA ASN A 40 -14.76 -18.87 -7.65
C ASN A 40 -14.64 -18.03 -6.38
N TRP A 41 -13.91 -18.51 -5.37
CA TRP A 41 -13.78 -17.84 -4.08
C TRP A 41 -12.33 -17.52 -3.72
N ALA A 42 -11.50 -18.56 -3.53
CA ALA A 42 -10.16 -18.36 -2.99
C ALA A 42 -9.27 -17.52 -3.91
N VAL A 43 -9.24 -17.84 -5.21
CA VAL A 43 -8.43 -17.08 -6.18
C VAL A 43 -8.92 -15.63 -6.30
N PRO A 44 -10.22 -15.34 -6.55
CA PRO A 44 -10.72 -13.97 -6.57
C PRO A 44 -10.42 -13.20 -5.28
N TYR A 45 -10.60 -13.83 -4.12
CA TYR A 45 -10.32 -13.21 -2.81
C TYR A 45 -8.85 -12.79 -2.69
N LEU A 46 -7.92 -13.71 -2.98
CA LEU A 46 -6.48 -13.44 -2.90
C LEU A 46 -6.05 -12.34 -3.87
N LEU A 47 -6.55 -12.38 -5.11
CA LEU A 47 -6.27 -11.36 -6.12
C LEU A 47 -6.79 -9.98 -5.73
N LEU A 48 -8.01 -9.93 -5.18
CA LEU A 48 -8.63 -8.69 -4.72
C LEU A 48 -7.86 -8.09 -3.54
N ARG A 49 -7.42 -8.94 -2.60
CA ARG A 49 -6.54 -8.53 -1.50
C ARG A 49 -5.20 -7.98 -2.00
N GLU A 50 -4.53 -8.70 -2.89
CA GLU A 50 -3.25 -8.26 -3.46
C GLU A 50 -3.41 -6.89 -4.16
N ARG A 51 -4.53 -6.70 -4.89
CA ARG A 51 -4.89 -5.40 -5.48
C ARG A 51 -5.03 -4.31 -4.41
N GLY A 52 -5.72 -4.60 -3.31
CA GLY A 52 -5.84 -3.72 -2.15
C GLY A 52 -4.48 -3.25 -1.62
N PHE A 53 -3.55 -4.17 -1.43
CA PHE A 53 -2.20 -3.83 -0.99
C PHE A 53 -1.41 -3.05 -2.03
N ALA A 54 -1.58 -3.36 -3.31
CA ALA A 54 -0.95 -2.62 -4.39
C ALA A 54 -1.41 -1.14 -4.39
N TYR A 55 -2.71 -0.87 -4.16
CA TYR A 55 -3.21 0.51 -3.99
C TYR A 55 -2.48 1.24 -2.87
N LEU A 56 -2.37 0.61 -1.69
CA LEU A 56 -1.72 1.25 -0.53
C LEU A 56 -0.21 1.43 -0.71
N GLN A 57 0.46 0.49 -1.37
CA GLN A 57 1.90 0.60 -1.65
C GLN A 57 2.18 1.69 -2.68
N ARG A 58 1.37 1.78 -3.74
CA ARG A 58 1.43 2.89 -4.69
C ARG A 58 1.15 4.22 -4.00
N ARG A 59 0.16 4.28 -3.12
CA ARG A 59 -0.16 5.46 -2.31
C ARG A 59 1.04 5.90 -1.48
N ARG A 60 1.70 4.96 -0.78
CA ARG A 60 2.91 5.24 0.00
C ARG A 60 4.01 5.81 -0.90
N ARG A 61 4.24 5.24 -2.08
CA ARG A 61 5.21 5.76 -3.06
C ARG A 61 4.91 7.21 -3.46
N LEU A 62 3.66 7.50 -3.83
CA LEU A 62 3.26 8.85 -4.26
C LEU A 62 3.38 9.86 -3.12
N ILE A 63 3.14 9.46 -1.86
CA ILE A 63 3.39 10.31 -0.69
C ILE A 63 4.89 10.64 -0.59
N GLU A 64 5.77 9.65 -0.69
CA GLU A 64 7.22 9.85 -0.65
C GLU A 64 7.70 10.79 -1.78
N GLU A 65 7.19 10.60 -3.00
CA GLU A 65 7.50 11.45 -4.17
C GLU A 65 7.00 12.89 -3.99
N ARG A 66 5.77 13.07 -3.53
CA ARG A 66 5.17 14.39 -3.24
C ARG A 66 5.95 15.12 -2.15
N ASP A 67 6.30 14.44 -1.07
CA ASP A 67 7.04 15.03 0.05
C ASP A 67 8.46 15.46 -0.38
N ALA A 68 9.08 14.73 -1.31
CA ALA A 68 10.34 15.12 -1.92
C ALA A 68 10.20 16.39 -2.80
N LEU A 69 9.10 16.55 -3.54
CA LEU A 69 8.80 17.77 -4.30
C LEU A 69 8.66 19.00 -3.39
N TYR A 70 7.94 18.86 -2.26
CA TYR A 70 7.83 19.96 -1.30
C TYR A 70 9.17 20.32 -0.64
N SER A 71 10.02 19.33 -0.41
CA SER A 71 11.34 19.54 0.19
C SER A 71 12.31 20.26 -0.77
N THR A 72 12.28 19.90 -2.06
CA THR A 72 13.11 20.54 -3.10
C THR A 72 12.64 21.95 -3.44
N ALA A 73 11.33 22.21 -3.46
CA ALA A 73 10.77 23.55 -3.63
C ALA A 73 11.24 24.52 -2.52
N LYS A 74 11.26 24.07 -1.26
CA LYS A 74 11.73 24.86 -0.12
C LYS A 74 13.23 25.21 -0.20
N LEU A 75 14.07 24.33 -0.76
CA LEU A 75 15.50 24.59 -0.95
C LEU A 75 15.76 25.63 -2.04
N SER A 76 14.99 25.60 -3.13
CA SER A 76 15.03 26.61 -4.21
C SER A 76 14.76 28.03 -3.69
N THR A 77 13.82 28.20 -2.76
CA THR A 77 13.49 29.53 -2.20
C THR A 77 14.56 30.04 -1.22
N ARG A 78 15.36 29.14 -0.61
CA ARG A 78 16.36 29.49 0.42
C ARG A 78 17.76 29.77 -0.15
N GLN A 79 18.05 29.34 -1.37
CA GLN A 79 19.33 29.60 -2.06
C GLN A 79 19.25 30.78 -3.04
N ARG A 80 19.08 32.00 -2.51
CA ARG A 80 19.56 33.22 -3.19
C ARG A 80 20.05 34.28 -2.20
N PRO A 81 21.27 34.14 -1.63
CA PRO A 81 22.08 35.32 -1.42
C PRO A 81 22.74 35.67 -2.76
N PHE A 82 22.50 36.89 -3.23
CA PHE A 82 23.16 37.45 -4.40
C PHE A 82 24.70 37.35 -4.24
N SER A 83 25.36 36.47 -4.97
CA SER A 83 26.80 36.62 -5.24
C SER A 83 26.95 37.64 -6.36
N VAL A 84 27.00 38.92 -5.98
CA VAL A 84 27.32 40.04 -6.88
C VAL A 84 28.82 40.03 -7.12
N ILE A 85 29.33 39.20 -8.05
CA ILE A 85 30.68 39.38 -8.62
C ILE A 85 30.68 38.98 -10.11
N GLY A 86 30.89 39.99 -10.97
CA GLY A 86 31.42 39.93 -12.35
C GLY A 86 30.58 39.15 -13.38
N ILE A 87 30.15 39.73 -14.52
CA ILE A 87 31.02 40.20 -15.60
C ILE A 87 30.18 41.08 -16.55
N VAL A 88 30.73 42.24 -16.90
CA VAL A 88 30.27 43.13 -17.99
C VAL A 88 31.04 42.79 -19.27
N ARG A 89 30.37 43.01 -20.42
CA ARG A 89 30.78 42.87 -21.85
C ARG A 89 30.35 41.54 -22.47
N SER A 90 29.56 41.49 -23.54
CA SER A 90 29.63 42.36 -24.73
C SER A 90 28.27 42.50 -25.41
N ALA A 91 27.92 43.75 -25.73
CA ALA A 91 26.96 44.09 -26.77
C ALA A 91 27.66 44.01 -28.13
N LEU A 92 27.10 43.25 -29.07
CA LEU A 92 27.27 43.45 -30.52
C LEU A 92 26.19 42.66 -31.27
N GLN A 93 25.13 43.38 -31.61
CA GLN A 93 24.34 43.31 -32.86
C GLN A 93 24.15 41.93 -33.52
N ARG A 94 22.93 41.40 -33.41
CA ARG A 94 22.24 40.79 -34.56
C ARG A 94 20.79 41.26 -34.59
N HIS A 95 20.34 41.57 -35.81
CA HIS A 95 19.07 42.17 -36.17
C HIS A 95 17.83 41.44 -35.61
N PRO A 96 16.71 42.16 -35.38
CA PRO A 96 15.46 41.56 -34.92
C PRO A 96 14.77 40.82 -36.07
N THR A 97 14.74 39.50 -36.02
CA THR A 97 13.80 38.71 -36.81
C THR A 97 12.40 38.93 -36.29
N LYS A 98 11.48 39.32 -37.20
CA LYS A 98 10.03 39.45 -37.01
C LYS A 98 9.48 38.43 -36.02
N ARG A 99 8.87 38.91 -34.92
CA ARG A 99 8.01 38.10 -34.06
C ARG A 99 6.77 37.72 -34.86
N VAL A 100 6.66 36.45 -35.22
CA VAL A 100 5.36 35.82 -35.48
C VAL A 100 4.74 35.58 -34.11
N GLY A 101 3.53 36.07 -33.89
CA GLY A 101 2.81 35.94 -32.63
C GLY A 101 2.62 34.47 -32.27
N ALA A 102 3.44 34.00 -31.34
CA ALA A 102 3.06 32.92 -30.45
C ALA A 102 2.46 33.61 -29.23
N ASP A 103 1.24 33.24 -28.87
CA ASP A 103 0.68 33.62 -27.58
C ASP A 103 1.73 33.33 -26.49
N ASP A 104 2.19 34.39 -25.83
CA ASP A 104 3.11 34.33 -24.70
C ASP A 104 2.39 33.67 -23.51
N MET A 105 2.10 32.37 -23.59
CA MET A 105 1.85 31.55 -22.41
C MET A 105 3.15 31.49 -21.63
N LYS A 106 3.32 32.44 -20.70
CA LYS A 106 4.35 32.35 -19.67
C LYS A 106 4.27 30.97 -19.03
N LEU A 107 5.28 30.15 -19.28
CA LEU A 107 5.41 28.86 -18.61
C LEU A 107 5.35 29.09 -17.10
N PRO A 108 4.59 28.25 -16.36
CA PRO A 108 4.51 28.38 -14.92
C PRO A 108 5.92 28.31 -14.31
N SER A 109 6.12 29.07 -13.23
CA SER A 109 7.37 28.99 -12.49
C SER A 109 7.61 27.56 -12.00
N TYR A 110 8.86 27.17 -11.77
CA TYR A 110 9.18 25.85 -11.20
C TYR A 110 8.38 25.59 -9.92
N GLU A 111 8.23 26.60 -9.06
CA GLU A 111 7.43 26.48 -7.83
C GLU A 111 5.96 26.22 -8.12
N THR A 112 5.38 26.92 -9.10
CA THR A 112 3.99 26.70 -9.55
C THR A 112 3.83 25.29 -10.12
N ALA A 113 4.72 24.86 -11.01
CA ALA A 113 4.69 23.52 -11.59
C ALA A 113 4.84 22.41 -10.54
N CYS A 114 5.70 22.61 -9.53
CA CYS A 114 5.83 21.69 -8.38
C CYS A 114 4.54 21.63 -7.56
N LYS A 115 3.91 22.78 -7.26
CA LYS A 115 2.64 22.83 -6.52
C LYS A 115 1.52 22.15 -7.29
N ASP A 116 1.39 22.41 -8.59
CA ASP A 116 0.36 21.78 -9.43
C ASP A 116 0.58 20.27 -9.55
N THR A 117 1.84 19.84 -9.64
CA THR A 117 2.19 18.41 -9.66
C THR A 117 1.89 17.76 -8.31
N ALA A 118 2.22 18.39 -7.19
CA ALA A 118 1.89 17.89 -5.86
C ALA A 118 0.38 17.80 -5.62
N ALA A 119 -0.40 18.79 -6.07
CA ALA A 119 -1.86 18.76 -5.99
C ALA A 119 -2.48 17.61 -6.80
N ARG A 120 -1.97 17.35 -8.02
CA ARG A 120 -2.36 16.18 -8.82
C ARG A 120 -1.99 14.86 -8.11
N MET A 121 -0.85 14.81 -7.44
CA MET A 121 -0.46 13.66 -6.62
C MET A 121 -1.40 13.47 -5.43
N ASP A 122 -1.82 14.53 -4.73
CA ASP A 122 -2.76 14.45 -3.61
C ASP A 122 -4.11 13.86 -4.03
N GLN A 123 -4.63 14.30 -5.19
CA GLN A 123 -5.85 13.72 -5.76
C GLN A 123 -5.70 12.21 -5.99
N LYS A 124 -4.58 11.78 -6.60
CA LYS A 124 -4.30 10.35 -6.83
C LYS A 124 -4.10 9.58 -5.52
N ILE A 125 -3.42 10.15 -4.54
CA ILE A 125 -3.21 9.57 -3.20
C ILE A 125 -4.55 9.27 -2.53
N GLN A 126 -5.51 10.19 -2.65
CA GLN A 126 -6.85 10.04 -2.10
C GLN A 126 -7.67 8.99 -2.87
N GLN A 127 -7.66 9.03 -4.20
CA GLN A 127 -8.31 8.02 -5.05
C GLN A 127 -7.81 6.60 -4.75
N LEU A 128 -6.50 6.41 -4.57
CA LEU A 128 -5.93 5.10 -4.20
C LEU A 128 -6.42 4.62 -2.83
N LEU A 129 -6.63 5.53 -1.88
CA LEU A 129 -7.16 5.19 -0.56
C LEU A 129 -8.64 4.78 -0.66
N GLU A 130 -9.43 5.49 -1.46
CA GLU A 130 -10.84 5.15 -1.75
C GLU A 130 -10.95 3.79 -2.44
N SER A 131 -10.18 3.54 -3.50
CA SER A 131 -10.15 2.24 -4.17
C SER A 131 -9.71 1.10 -3.26
N TYR A 132 -8.82 1.37 -2.28
CA TYR A 132 -8.50 0.40 -1.24
C TYR A 132 -9.71 0.09 -0.36
N TRP A 133 -10.46 1.11 0.10
CA TRP A 133 -11.64 0.90 0.94
C TRP A 133 -12.77 0.19 0.21
N GLU A 134 -13.02 0.51 -1.06
CA GLU A 134 -13.96 -0.23 -1.92
C GLU A 134 -13.55 -1.70 -2.04
N THR A 135 -12.27 -1.95 -2.30
CA THR A 135 -11.71 -3.32 -2.36
C THR A 135 -11.87 -4.03 -1.01
N ARG A 136 -11.67 -3.34 0.11
CA ARG A 136 -11.84 -3.87 1.46
C ARG A 136 -13.30 -4.19 1.79
N GLN A 137 -14.24 -3.38 1.31
CA GLN A 137 -15.67 -3.61 1.46
C GLN A 137 -16.09 -4.89 0.70
N ILE A 138 -15.65 -5.05 -0.55
CA ILE A 138 -15.94 -6.26 -1.32
C ILE A 138 -15.35 -7.50 -0.62
N LEU A 139 -14.13 -7.42 -0.09
CA LEU A 139 -13.54 -8.53 0.69
C LEU A 139 -14.36 -8.84 1.95
N TRP A 140 -14.90 -7.82 2.62
CA TRP A 140 -15.79 -8.02 3.77
C TRP A 140 -17.08 -8.74 3.36
N ASP A 141 -17.69 -8.34 2.25
CA ASP A 141 -18.90 -8.98 1.72
C ASP A 141 -18.60 -10.45 1.39
N MET A 142 -17.48 -10.72 0.70
CA MET A 142 -17.01 -12.09 0.43
C MET A 142 -16.76 -12.90 1.72
N ASP A 143 -16.22 -12.27 2.76
CA ASP A 143 -15.98 -12.92 4.06
C ASP A 143 -17.28 -13.27 4.79
N SER A 144 -18.34 -12.49 4.57
CA SER A 144 -19.68 -12.72 5.14
C SER A 144 -20.41 -13.89 4.49
N GLU A 145 -20.07 -14.24 3.24
CA GLU A 145 -20.68 -15.35 2.52
C GLU A 145 -20.21 -16.72 3.05
N ILE A 146 -21.15 -17.67 3.11
CA ILE A 146 -20.90 -19.02 3.65
C ILE A 146 -20.29 -19.88 2.54
N VAL A 147 -18.98 -20.09 2.59
CA VAL A 147 -18.26 -20.99 1.68
C VAL A 147 -17.65 -22.14 2.49
N ARG A 148 -17.98 -23.39 2.12
CA ARG A 148 -17.78 -24.60 2.94
C ARG A 148 -16.77 -25.57 2.30
N SER A 149 -15.58 -25.09 1.97
CA SER A 149 -14.43 -25.90 1.56
C SER A 149 -13.26 -25.77 2.52
N GLN A 150 -12.36 -26.74 2.51
CA GLN A 150 -11.07 -26.71 3.18
C GLN A 150 -10.22 -25.53 2.69
N ILE A 151 -10.22 -25.22 1.39
CA ILE A 151 -9.48 -24.05 0.89
C ILE A 151 -10.01 -22.74 1.48
N MET A 152 -11.34 -22.59 1.60
CA MET A 152 -11.94 -21.40 2.20
C MET A 152 -11.84 -21.39 3.72
N ALA A 153 -11.85 -22.56 4.37
CA ALA A 153 -11.53 -22.67 5.79
C ALA A 153 -10.10 -22.21 6.06
N LYS A 154 -9.13 -22.64 5.24
CA LYS A 154 -7.74 -22.20 5.33
C LYS A 154 -7.63 -20.68 5.16
N VAL A 155 -8.20 -20.15 4.07
CA VAL A 155 -8.30 -18.71 3.80
C VAL A 155 -8.87 -18.02 5.05
N LYS A 156 -10.14 -18.24 5.41
CA LYS A 156 -10.78 -17.55 6.54
C LYS A 156 -9.98 -17.65 7.84
N THR A 157 -9.32 -18.77 8.11
CA THR A 157 -8.54 -18.90 9.34
C THR A 157 -7.23 -18.10 9.30
N VAL A 158 -6.48 -18.09 8.20
CA VAL A 158 -5.26 -17.24 8.14
C VAL A 158 -5.58 -15.75 8.10
N TRP A 159 -6.80 -15.39 7.69
CA TRP A 159 -7.28 -14.00 7.53
C TRP A 159 -8.05 -13.44 8.72
N ASN A 160 -8.61 -14.28 9.60
CA ASN A 160 -9.34 -13.82 10.79
C ASN A 160 -8.49 -13.80 12.06
N TRP A 161 -7.28 -14.36 11.99
CA TRP A 161 -6.40 -14.48 13.14
C TRP A 161 -5.22 -13.52 13.04
N TYR A 162 -4.90 -12.90 14.16
CA TYR A 162 -3.83 -11.92 14.29
C TYR A 162 -2.80 -12.40 15.31
N ASP A 163 -1.55 -12.04 15.08
CA ASP A 163 -0.49 -12.16 16.06
C ASP A 163 -0.64 -11.09 17.18
N PRO A 164 0.16 -11.14 18.25
CA PRO A 164 0.16 -10.13 19.31
C PRO A 164 0.39 -8.69 18.82
N GLY A 165 1.15 -8.50 17.74
CA GLY A 165 1.42 -7.21 17.10
C GLY A 165 0.29 -6.69 16.20
N GLY A 166 -0.83 -7.42 16.08
CA GLY A 166 -1.96 -7.04 15.24
C GLY A 166 -1.72 -7.30 13.74
N ARG A 167 -0.76 -8.15 13.40
CA ARG A 167 -0.49 -8.60 12.03
C ARG A 167 -1.28 -9.86 11.75
N LEU A 168 -1.89 -9.96 10.57
CA LEU A 168 -2.60 -11.15 10.15
C LEU A 168 -1.64 -12.35 10.01
N TYR A 169 -2.06 -13.56 10.36
CA TYR A 169 -1.21 -14.75 10.12
C TYR A 169 -0.81 -14.90 8.66
N ALA A 170 -1.72 -14.56 7.76
CA ALA A 170 -1.42 -14.56 6.36
C ALA A 170 -0.32 -13.56 5.95
N TRP A 171 -0.16 -12.42 6.64
CA TRP A 171 0.98 -11.54 6.41
C TRP A 171 2.31 -12.27 6.67
N VAL A 172 2.37 -13.13 7.70
CA VAL A 172 3.58 -13.91 7.99
C VAL A 172 3.86 -14.94 6.91
N LEU A 173 2.83 -15.66 6.47
CA LEU A 173 2.96 -16.65 5.39
C LEU A 173 3.44 -15.98 4.09
N ASP A 174 2.84 -14.85 3.72
CA ASP A 174 3.23 -14.13 2.51
C ASP A 174 4.65 -13.55 2.63
N CYS A 175 5.06 -13.11 3.82
CA CYS A 175 6.42 -12.62 4.03
C CYS A 175 7.45 -13.75 3.90
N LEU A 176 7.14 -14.95 4.40
CA LEU A 176 8.00 -16.12 4.27
C LEU A 176 8.15 -16.53 2.79
N GLU A 177 7.05 -16.59 2.04
CA GLU A 177 7.05 -16.91 0.61
C GLU A 177 7.82 -15.85 -0.19
N CYS A 178 7.58 -14.57 0.10
CA CYS A 178 8.29 -13.45 -0.52
C CYS A 178 9.79 -13.53 -0.22
N ALA A 179 10.21 -13.81 1.02
CA ALA A 179 11.61 -13.96 1.38
C ALA A 179 12.26 -15.18 0.67
N SER A 180 11.56 -16.31 0.63
CA SER A 180 12.04 -17.56 0.03
C SER A 180 12.28 -17.45 -1.48
N THR A 181 11.60 -16.53 -2.15
CA THR A 181 11.75 -16.23 -3.58
C THR A 181 12.73 -15.08 -3.86
N GLY A 182 13.47 -14.61 -2.84
CA GLY A 182 14.43 -13.49 -2.97
C GLY A 182 13.79 -12.10 -3.00
N GLY A 183 12.52 -11.99 -2.57
CA GLY A 183 11.78 -10.74 -2.46
C GLY A 183 12.22 -9.86 -1.28
N CYS A 184 11.61 -8.69 -1.13
CA CYS A 184 12.10 -7.68 -0.17
C CYS A 184 11.82 -8.03 1.30
N CYS A 185 10.94 -8.99 1.59
CA CYS A 185 10.71 -9.50 2.95
C CYS A 185 11.95 -10.21 3.52
N GLY A 186 12.86 -10.70 2.67
CA GLY A 186 14.14 -11.27 3.10
C GLY A 186 15.25 -10.23 3.31
N ARG A 187 14.94 -8.92 3.25
CA ARG A 187 15.91 -7.83 3.38
C ARG A 187 15.75 -7.11 4.71
N ASP A 188 16.82 -6.44 5.13
CA ASP A 188 16.90 -5.59 6.33
C ASP A 188 16.14 -4.25 6.23
N CYS A 189 15.52 -3.95 5.08
CA CYS A 189 14.83 -2.67 4.86
C CYS A 189 13.58 -2.45 5.75
N GLY A 190 12.99 -3.52 6.32
CA GLY A 190 11.83 -3.46 7.23
C GLY A 190 10.54 -2.87 6.63
N CYS A 191 10.43 -2.67 5.31
CA CYS A 191 9.30 -1.94 4.73
C CYS A 191 7.95 -2.66 4.87
N CYS A 192 7.97 -4.00 4.90
CA CYS A 192 6.79 -4.85 5.05
C CYS A 192 6.33 -4.97 6.51
N GLU A 193 7.18 -4.59 7.47
CA GLU A 193 6.86 -4.54 8.90
C GLU A 193 6.17 -3.22 9.28
N LYS A 194 6.18 -2.23 8.39
CA LYS A 194 5.50 -0.94 8.59
C LYS A 194 4.06 -1.01 8.07
N PRO A 195 3.05 -0.59 8.85
CA PRO A 195 1.67 -0.60 8.39
C PRO A 195 1.50 0.31 7.16
N LEU A 196 0.85 -0.20 6.12
CA LEU A 196 0.54 0.51 4.88
C LEU A 196 -0.41 1.68 5.13
N ILE A 197 -1.38 1.47 6.03
CA ILE A 197 -2.21 2.50 6.65
C ILE A 197 -2.50 2.12 8.09
N THR A 198 -2.87 3.11 8.90
CA THR A 198 -3.39 2.91 10.25
C THR A 198 -4.74 3.59 10.38
N TYR A 199 -5.71 2.94 11.03
CA TYR A 199 -7.03 3.52 11.29
C TYR A 199 -7.49 3.18 12.71
N ARG A 200 -8.51 3.89 13.18
CA ARG A 200 -9.12 3.69 14.50
C ARG A 200 -10.36 2.81 14.34
N GLU A 201 -10.32 1.61 14.90
CA GLU A 201 -11.45 0.68 14.90
C GLU A 201 -12.25 0.85 16.21
N PRO A 202 -13.59 0.97 16.15
CA PRO A 202 -14.42 0.97 17.35
C PRO A 202 -14.36 -0.39 18.04
N MET A 203 -14.09 -0.42 19.35
CA MET A 203 -14.23 -1.65 20.12
C MET A 203 -15.71 -2.01 20.27
N LYS A 204 -16.02 -3.31 20.24
CA LYS A 204 -17.39 -3.84 20.36
C LYS A 204 -18.06 -3.55 21.72
N GLN A 205 -17.34 -2.99 22.70
CA GLN A 205 -17.88 -2.70 24.04
C GLN A 205 -17.85 -1.19 24.35
N LEU A 206 -19.05 -0.59 24.31
CA LEU A 206 -19.65 0.45 25.19
C LEU A 206 -18.83 1.58 25.84
N ASP A 207 -17.61 1.89 25.41
CA ASP A 207 -17.08 3.24 25.60
C ASP A 207 -16.74 3.86 24.22
N ALA A 208 -17.08 5.14 24.05
CA ALA A 208 -16.87 5.85 22.79
C ALA A 208 -15.40 6.28 22.59
N GLU A 209 -14.53 6.06 23.59
CA GLU A 209 -13.16 6.59 23.70
C GLU A 209 -12.07 5.53 23.46
N SER A 210 -12.39 4.25 23.60
CA SER A 210 -11.51 3.08 23.48
C SER A 210 -11.44 2.61 22.02
N ARG A 211 -10.99 3.51 21.16
CA ARG A 211 -10.70 3.15 19.77
C ARG A 211 -9.33 2.49 19.68
N LYS A 212 -9.28 1.26 19.20
CA LYS A 212 -8.01 0.57 18.95
C LYS A 212 -7.39 1.11 17.67
N ILE A 213 -6.10 1.46 17.71
CA ILE A 213 -5.33 1.72 16.49
C ILE A 213 -5.01 0.36 15.84
N VAL A 214 -5.46 0.19 14.61
CA VAL A 214 -5.24 -1.00 13.80
C VAL A 214 -4.34 -0.63 12.62
N GLY A 215 -3.29 -1.42 12.40
CA GLY A 215 -2.40 -1.31 11.24
C GLY A 215 -2.80 -2.30 10.17
N VAL A 216 -2.88 -1.85 8.92
CA VAL A 216 -3.01 -2.73 7.76
C VAL A 216 -1.61 -3.09 7.29
N TYR A 217 -1.25 -4.36 7.42
CA TYR A 217 0.04 -4.88 7.00
C TYR A 217 -0.09 -5.66 5.69
N GLY A 218 0.84 -5.45 4.77
CA GLY A 218 0.92 -6.20 3.52
C GLY A 218 2.36 -6.47 3.14
N HIS A 219 2.60 -7.64 2.54
CA HIS A 219 3.88 -7.97 1.93
C HIS A 219 4.04 -7.24 0.58
N CYS A 220 5.25 -7.26 0.03
CA CYS A 220 5.59 -6.56 -1.20
C CYS A 220 4.77 -7.00 -2.41
N THR A 221 4.18 -6.04 -3.12
CA THR A 221 3.70 -6.19 -4.50
C THR A 221 4.68 -5.51 -5.47
N ALA A 222 4.33 -5.43 -6.76
CA ALA A 222 5.09 -4.66 -7.74
C ALA A 222 5.15 -3.14 -7.45
N GLU A 223 4.29 -2.62 -6.56
CA GLU A 223 4.19 -1.18 -6.24
C GLU A 223 5.09 -0.71 -5.09
N CYS A 224 5.75 -1.63 -4.39
CA CYS A 224 6.59 -1.31 -3.23
C CYS A 224 7.78 -0.40 -3.62
N PRO A 225 7.95 0.79 -2.99
CA PRO A 225 9.05 1.71 -3.30
C PRO A 225 10.45 1.10 -3.12
N CYS A 226 10.63 0.26 -2.10
CA CYS A 226 11.92 -0.41 -1.85
C CYS A 226 12.26 -1.38 -2.99
N CYS A 227 11.27 -2.17 -3.43
CA CYS A 227 11.45 -3.17 -4.48
C CYS A 227 11.75 -2.52 -5.83
N ILE A 228 11.08 -1.40 -6.14
CA ILE A 228 11.33 -0.60 -7.34
C ILE A 228 12.76 -0.05 -7.34
N ARG A 229 13.20 0.56 -6.22
CA ARG A 229 14.56 1.11 -6.09
C ARG A 229 15.64 0.04 -6.28
N VAL A 230 15.49 -1.10 -5.60
CA VAL A 230 16.44 -2.20 -5.69
C VAL A 230 16.52 -2.79 -7.10
N ARG A 231 15.37 -2.99 -7.74
CA ARG A 231 15.31 -3.59 -9.09
C ARG A 231 15.71 -2.61 -10.18
N GLY A 232 15.81 -1.31 -9.87
CA GLY A 232 16.11 -0.26 -10.84
C GLY A 232 15.07 -0.11 -11.94
N ARG A 233 13.88 -0.69 -11.77
CA ARG A 233 12.80 -0.69 -12.77
C ARG A 233 11.44 -0.69 -12.10
N TYR A 234 10.51 0.09 -12.65
CA TYR A 234 9.11 0.09 -12.23
C TYR A 234 8.26 -0.62 -13.26
N HIS A 235 7.57 -1.67 -12.83
CA HIS A 235 6.52 -2.35 -13.59
C HIS A 235 5.24 -2.23 -12.77
N PRO A 236 4.26 -1.41 -13.19
CA PRO A 236 3.01 -1.27 -12.47
C PRO A 236 2.35 -2.62 -12.20
N HIS A 237 1.73 -2.78 -11.04
CA HIS A 237 0.92 -3.95 -10.76
C HIS A 237 -0.21 -4.05 -11.81
N PRO A 238 -0.37 -5.20 -12.49
CA PRO A 238 -1.18 -5.29 -13.72
C PRO A 238 -2.67 -5.03 -13.51
N ARG A 239 -3.15 -5.11 -12.27
CA ARG A 239 -4.55 -4.85 -11.89
C ARG A 239 -4.81 -3.44 -11.37
N LEU A 240 -3.80 -2.58 -11.39
CA LEU A 240 -3.99 -1.17 -11.03
C LEU A 240 -4.13 -0.33 -12.30
N PRO A 241 -4.90 0.77 -12.25
CA PRO A 241 -4.98 1.69 -13.38
C PRO A 241 -3.58 2.20 -13.75
N PRO A 242 -3.32 2.52 -15.03
CA PRO A 242 -2.07 3.15 -15.42
C PRO A 242 -1.88 4.48 -14.67
N LEU A 243 -0.62 4.87 -14.47
CA LEU A 243 -0.36 6.23 -14.03
C LEU A 243 -0.50 7.12 -15.26
N ASP A 244 -1.43 8.07 -15.24
CA ASP A 244 -1.39 9.20 -16.18
C ASP A 244 -0.15 10.03 -15.82
N VAL A 245 0.97 9.78 -16.50
CA VAL A 245 2.23 10.54 -16.32
C VAL A 245 2.21 11.72 -17.28
#